data_AF-X1G624-F1
#
_entry.id   AF-X1G624-F1
#
_cell.length_a   1.000
_cell.length_b   1.000
_cell.length_c   1.000
_cell.angle_alpha   90.00
_cell.angle_beta   90.00
_cell.angle_gamma   90.00
#
_symmetry.space_group_name_H-M   'P 1'
#
loop_
_entity.id
_entity.type
_entity.pdbx_description
1 polymer ?
#
loop_
_entity_poly.entity_id
_entity_poly.type
_entity_poly.pdbx_seq_one_letter_code
_entity_poly.pdbx_strand_id
1 'polypeptide(L)' 'DKLKADEKALAQQLQRDGKWKSLWRVVGRYANVSIFDVQDNDELHTLLSSLPLFPYMDIQVTALARHPSAI' A
#
# COMPACT_ATOMS: atom_id res chain seq x y z
N ASP A 1 -9.77 -13.05 -13.99
CA ASP A 1 -10.84 -12.68 -13.05
C ASP A 1 -10.59 -13.05 -11.60
N LYS A 2 -10.18 -14.29 -11.28
CA LYS A 2 -9.88 -14.70 -9.89
C LYS A 2 -8.76 -13.89 -9.22
N LEU A 3 -7.64 -13.68 -9.94
CA LEU A 3 -6.49 -12.92 -9.43
C LEU A 3 -6.84 -11.48 -8.99
N LYS A 4 -7.70 -10.79 -9.76
CA LYS A 4 -8.16 -9.43 -9.45
C LYS A 4 -9.12 -9.41 -8.25
N ALA A 5 -9.90 -10.46 -8.07
CA ALA A 5 -10.79 -10.60 -6.91
C ALA A 5 -10.00 -10.84 -5.63
N ASP A 6 -8.99 -11.70 -5.68
CA ASP A 6 -8.12 -12.02 -4.55
C ASP A 6 -7.26 -10.80 -4.16
N GLU A 7 -6.73 -10.06 -5.14
CA GLU A 7 -6.01 -8.79 -4.92
C GLU A 7 -6.91 -7.73 -4.26
N LYS A 8 -8.14 -7.59 -4.75
CA LYS A 8 -9.12 -6.67 -4.15
C LYS A 8 -9.47 -7.08 -2.72
N ALA A 9 -9.63 -8.38 -2.45
CA ALA A 9 -9.92 -8.88 -1.12
C ALA A 9 -8.75 -8.64 -0.16
N LEU A 10 -7.52 -8.89 -0.59
CA LEU A 10 -6.31 -8.60 0.19
C LEU A 10 -6.19 -7.10 0.49
N ALA A 11 -6.34 -6.24 -0.52
CA ALA A 11 -6.28 -4.79 -0.34
C ALA A 11 -7.39 -4.27 0.60
N GLN A 12 -8.59 -4.84 0.53
CA GLN A 12 -9.68 -4.52 1.45
C GLN A 12 -9.40 -5.02 2.87
N GLN A 13 -8.80 -6.20 3.01
CA GLN A 13 -8.42 -6.74 4.31
C GLN A 13 -7.34 -5.88 4.97
N LEU A 14 -6.29 -5.52 4.24
CA LEU A 14 -5.22 -4.65 4.73
C LEU A 14 -5.72 -3.25 5.12
N GLN A 15 -6.73 -2.72 4.42
CA GLN A 15 -7.40 -1.47 4.81
C GLN A 15 -8.21 -1.64 6.10
N ARG A 16 -8.92 -2.76 6.28
CA ARG A 16 -9.66 -3.06 7.53
C ARG A 16 -8.73 -3.27 8.71
N ASP A 17 -7.59 -3.91 8.47
CA ASP A 17 -6.56 -4.17 9.48
C ASP A 17 -5.74 -2.91 9.81
N GLY A 18 -6.00 -1.79 9.13
CA GLY A 18 -5.35 -0.50 9.37
C GLY A 18 -3.94 -0.39 8.79
N LYS A 19 -3.39 -1.48 8.24
CA LYS A 19 -2.05 -1.52 7.62
C LYS A 19 -1.96 -0.69 6.36
N TRP A 20 -3.04 -0.63 5.57
CA TRP A 20 -3.13 0.24 4.40
C TRP A 20 -4.03 1.44 4.74
N LYS A 21 -3.46 2.45 5.41
CA LYS A 21 -4.17 3.63 5.93
C LYS A 21 -4.89 4.42 4.84
N SER A 22 -4.27 4.56 3.68
CA SER A 22 -4.81 5.37 2.60
C SER A 22 -4.32 4.89 1.24
N LEU A 23 -5.21 4.94 0.25
CA LEU A 23 -4.94 4.57 -1.13
C LEU A 23 -5.60 5.60 -2.04
N TRP A 24 -4.79 6.36 -2.77
CA TRP A 24 -5.27 7.39 -3.70
C TRP A 24 -4.80 7.14 -5.12
N ARG A 25 -5.66 7.46 -6.08
CA ARG A 25 -5.31 7.46 -7.50
C ARG A 25 -4.69 8.81 -7.87
N VAL A 26 -3.55 8.79 -8.54
CA VAL A 26 -2.99 10.02 -9.14
C VAL A 26 -3.81 10.36 -10.38
N VAL A 27 -4.46 11.52 -10.38
CA VAL A 27 -5.33 11.94 -11.50
C VAL A 27 -4.52 12.04 -12.79
N GLY A 28 -5.03 11.44 -13.87
CA GLY A 28 -4.38 11.44 -15.19
C GLY A 28 -3.18 10.49 -15.33
N ARG A 29 -2.84 9.71 -14.30
CA ARG A 29 -1.72 8.75 -14.36
C ARG A 29 -2.17 7.36 -13.92
N TYR A 30 -1.58 6.32 -14.51
CA TYR A 30 -1.72 4.95 -14.01
C TYR A 30 -0.78 4.73 -12.80
N ALA A 31 -0.98 5.52 -11.74
CA ALA A 31 -0.17 5.50 -10.53
C ALA A 31 -1.05 5.67 -9.30
N ASN A 32 -0.55 5.26 -8.15
CA ASN A 32 -1.21 5.44 -6.87
C ASN A 32 -0.24 6.05 -5.85
N VAL A 33 -0.81 6.73 -4.85
CA VAL A 33 -0.11 7.17 -3.64
C VAL A 33 -0.76 6.43 -2.49
N SER A 34 0.06 5.73 -1.71
CA SER A 34 -0.40 4.89 -0.61
C SER A 34 0.33 5.23 0.68
N ILE A 35 -0.40 5.22 1.80
CA ILE A 35 0.17 5.32 3.14
C ILE A 35 -0.02 3.98 3.83
N PHE A 36 1.08 3.39 4.27
CA PHE A 36 1.11 2.15 5.02
C PHE A 36 1.53 2.41 6.47
N ASP A 37 0.88 1.72 7.41
CA ASP A 37 1.21 1.70 8.83
C ASP A 37 1.56 0.26 9.19
N VAL A 38 2.86 -0.02 9.18
CA VAL A 38 3.44 -1.34 9.40
C VAL A 38 4.48 -1.26 10.49
N GLN A 39 4.79 -2.40 11.09
CA GLN A 39 5.74 -2.51 12.19
C GLN A 39 7.17 -2.17 11.77
N ASP A 40 7.57 -2.57 10.57
CA ASP A 40 8.93 -2.40 10.07
C ASP A 40 9.00 -2.46 8.52
N ASN A 41 10.22 -2.29 8.02
CA ASN A 41 10.51 -2.31 6.57
C ASN A 41 10.32 -3.71 5.95
N ASP A 42 10.51 -4.78 6.73
CA ASP A 42 10.40 -6.16 6.24
C ASP A 42 8.92 -6.52 6.00
N GLU A 43 8.05 -6.08 6.90
CA GLU A 43 6.60 -6.17 6.74
C GLU A 43 6.14 -5.40 5.50
N LEU A 44 6.62 -4.16 5.32
CA LEU A 44 6.31 -3.37 4.12
C LEU A 44 6.76 -4.11 2.85
N HIS A 45 8.00 -4.60 2.84
CA HIS A 45 8.56 -5.29 1.69
C HIS A 45 7.77 -6.55 1.36
N THR A 46 7.41 -7.36 2.36
CA THR A 46 6.61 -8.58 2.19
C THR A 46 5.23 -8.25 1.61
N LEU A 47 4.58 -7.20 2.10
CA LEU A 47 3.29 -6.75 1.60
C LEU A 47 3.39 -6.31 0.14
N LEU A 48 4.35 -5.43 -0.19
CA LEU A 48 4.54 -4.93 -1.55
C LEU A 48 4.86 -6.08 -2.52
N SER A 49 5.76 -6.98 -2.13
CA SER A 49 6.15 -8.15 -2.94
C SER A 49 5.01 -9.15 -3.16
N SER A 50 3.99 -9.15 -2.29
CA SER A 50 2.79 -9.98 -2.47
C SER A 50 1.82 -9.45 -3.54
N LEU A 51 1.99 -8.19 -3.97
CA LEU A 51 1.10 -7.57 -4.95
C LEU A 51 1.33 -8.19 -6.34
N PRO A 52 0.27 -8.61 -7.06
CA PRO A 52 0.41 -9.21 -8.39
C PRO A 52 1.13 -8.33 -9.41
N LEU A 53 1.03 -7.01 -9.25
CA LEU A 53 1.66 -6.03 -10.13
C LEU A 53 3.10 -5.69 -9.75
N PHE A 54 3.62 -6.20 -8.62
CA PHE A 54 4.94 -5.83 -8.08
C PHE A 54 6.08 -5.89 -9.11
N PRO A 55 6.20 -6.93 -9.96
CA PRO A 55 7.26 -7.00 -10.96
C PRO A 55 7.24 -5.90 -12.02
N TYR A 56 6.12 -5.16 -12.15
CA TYR A 56 5.90 -4.14 -13.17
C TYR A 56 5.78 -2.72 -12.59
N MET A 57 5.86 -2.57 -11.27
CA MET A 57 5.71 -1.28 -10.61
C MET A 57 7.06 -0.59 -10.44
N ASP A 58 7.07 0.71 -10.69
CA ASP A 58 8.11 1.61 -10.19
C ASP A 58 7.66 2.15 -8.83
N ILE A 59 8.40 1.83 -7.76
CA ILE A 59 7.99 2.10 -6.38
C ILE A 59 9.06 2.96 -5.70
N GLN A 60 8.62 4.11 -5.19
CA GLN A 60 9.41 4.94 -4.28
C GLN A 60 8.84 4.85 -2.87
N VAL A 61 9.65 4.42 -1.91
CA VAL A 61 9.29 4.34 -0.49
C VAL A 61 9.94 5.50 0.26
N THR A 62 9.16 6.21 1.08
CA THR A 62 9.64 7.27 1.97
C THR A 62 9.14 7.00 3.38
N ALA A 63 10.07 6.81 4.33
CA ALA A 63 9.72 6.64 5.73
C ALA A 63 9.18 7.97 6.31
N LEU A 64 8.06 7.90 7.02
CA LEU A 64 7.41 9.06 7.62
C LEU A 64 7.45 8.97 9.14
N ALA A 65 7.82 10.06 9.81
CA ALA A 65 7.66 10.20 11.25
C ALA A 65 6.32 10.87 11.58
N ARG A 66 5.71 10.54 12.72
CA ARG A 66 4.53 11.26 13.21
C ARG A 66 4.90 12.70 13.55
N HIS A 67 4.25 13.65 12.88
CA HIS A 67 4.45 15.07 13.17
C HIS A 67 3.92 15.40 14.57
N PRO A 68 4.62 16.22 15.39
CA PRO A 68 4.19 16.51 16.77
C PRO A 68 2.82 17.17 16.88
N SER A 69 2.37 17.86 15.84
CA SER A 69 1.04 18.49 15.77
C SER A 69 -0.06 17.59 15.21
N ALA A 70 0.21 16.31 14.91
CA ALA A 70 -0.81 15.39 14.42
C ALA A 70 -1.71 14.91 15.58
N ILE A 71 -3.00 15.31 15.52
CA ILE A 71 -4.05 14.95 16.49
C ILE A 71 -4.35 13.46 16.40
#